data_AF-A0A7X5DI98-F1
#
_entry.id   AF-A0A7X5DI98-F1
#
_cell.length_a   1.000
_cell.length_b   1.000
_cell.length_c   1.000
_cell.angle_alpha   90.00
_cell.angle_beta   90.00
_cell.angle_gamma   90.00
#
_symmetry.space_group_name_H-M   'P 1'
#
loop_
_entity.id
_entity.type
_entity.pdbx_description
1 polymer ?
#
loop_
_entity_poly.entity_id
_entity_poly.type
_entity_poly.pdbx_seq_one_letter_code
_entity_poly.pdbx_strand_id
1 'polypeptide(L)'
;VLKEHGVVDAGGFGLAIIFDAFTAALLGRAGTMVDELSFGRASHPKVEIEQVNDWEGSQYRYCNEFLVDSDTLDREEALNFLSTMGDCELCVGDVPKFKVHVHSDHPDQVLAYFLERGQVSEVFIHNMQMQSVERTEKLAAEEEAQRKPLGFVAVAAGEGNAAILKSLGVDVVVSGGQTMNPSTKDLLDAIGSVNADAVIVLPNNSNIIMAANSAAELAEVSCAVVPTKSVPQAFSALFSVDQDASLETNVEEMAEAAAAVKTGEVTWATRDSKD
;
A
#
# COMPACT_ATOMS: atom_id res chain seq x y z
N VAL A 1 -0.22 2.47 17.84
CA VAL A 1 0.47 2.03 19.08
C VAL A 1 0.65 0.51 19.15
N LEU A 2 -0.35 -0.32 19.50
CA LEU A 2 -0.13 -1.78 19.65
C LEU A 2 0.28 -2.49 18.35
N LYS A 3 -0.38 -2.16 17.23
CA LYS A 3 -0.05 -2.67 15.88
C LYS A 3 1.34 -2.26 15.38
N GLU A 4 1.83 -1.08 15.79
CA GLU A 4 3.15 -0.57 15.41
C GLU A 4 4.29 -1.23 16.21
N HIS A 5 3.97 -1.85 17.35
CA HIS A 5 4.94 -2.56 18.19
C HIS A 5 4.84 -4.09 18.07
N GLY A 6 4.02 -4.61 17.14
CA GLY A 6 3.86 -6.04 16.93
C GLY A 6 3.27 -6.80 18.13
N VAL A 7 2.64 -6.09 19.07
CA VAL A 7 2.03 -6.68 20.28
C VAL A 7 0.53 -6.79 20.11
N VAL A 8 -0.01 -7.95 20.45
CA VAL A 8 -1.46 -8.21 20.45
C VAL A 8 -2.10 -7.50 21.64
N ASP A 9 -3.28 -6.89 21.42
CA ASP A 9 -4.08 -6.32 22.49
C ASP A 9 -4.58 -7.41 23.44
N ALA A 10 -4.06 -7.43 24.67
CA ALA A 10 -4.44 -8.40 25.69
C ALA A 10 -5.94 -8.35 26.04
N GLY A 11 -6.57 -7.17 25.92
CA GLY A 11 -8.01 -6.99 26.15
C GLY A 11 -8.86 -7.65 25.07
N GLY A 12 -8.60 -7.33 23.80
CA GLY A 12 -9.26 -7.97 22.65
C GLY A 12 -9.00 -9.48 22.57
N PHE A 13 -7.81 -9.93 22.93
CA PHE A 13 -7.47 -11.36 22.96
C PHE A 13 -8.26 -12.13 24.02
N GLY A 14 -8.39 -11.59 25.23
CA GLY A 14 -9.22 -12.19 26.27
C GLY A 14 -10.69 -12.33 25.84
N LEU A 15 -11.22 -11.35 25.10
CA LEU A 15 -12.58 -11.40 24.56
C LEU A 15 -12.75 -12.49 23.48
N ALA A 16 -11.74 -12.68 22.62
CA ALA A 16 -11.76 -13.74 21.61
C ALA A 16 -11.76 -15.15 22.23
N ILE A 17 -10.99 -15.37 23.30
CA ILE A 17 -10.99 -16.63 24.06
C ILE A 17 -12.37 -16.92 24.64
N ILE A 18 -13.04 -15.90 25.19
CA ILE A 18 -14.39 -16.07 25.76
C ILE A 18 -15.36 -16.54 24.66
N PHE A 19 -15.35 -15.91 23.48
CA PHE A 19 -16.24 -16.32 22.40
C PHE A 19 -15.94 -17.70 21.82
N ASP A 20 -14.66 -18.09 21.76
CA ASP A 20 -14.29 -19.45 21.36
C ASP A 20 -14.80 -20.50 22.35
N ALA A 21 -14.63 -20.26 23.66
CA ALA A 21 -15.14 -21.16 24.70
C ALA A 21 -16.66 -21.29 24.67
N PHE A 22 -17.38 -20.19 24.42
CA PHE A 22 -18.85 -20.22 24.23
C PHE A 22 -19.25 -21.07 23.02
N THR A 23 -18.52 -20.94 21.91
CA THR A 23 -18.78 -21.68 20.67
C THR A 23 -18.48 -23.18 20.84
N ALA A 24 -17.41 -23.53 21.57
CA ALA A 24 -17.08 -24.91 21.91
C ALA A 24 -18.17 -25.57 22.78
N ALA A 25 -18.66 -24.84 23.79
CA ALA A 25 -19.74 -25.31 24.65
C ALA A 25 -21.06 -25.53 23.88
N LEU A 26 -21.41 -24.61 22.98
CA LEU A 26 -22.60 -24.72 22.12
C LEU A 26 -22.52 -25.91 21.16
N LEU A 27 -21.33 -26.21 20.64
CA LEU A 27 -21.10 -27.31 19.69
C LEU A 27 -20.83 -28.65 20.38
N GLY A 28 -20.94 -28.72 21.72
CA GLY A 28 -20.74 -29.94 22.50
C GLY A 28 -19.30 -30.47 22.44
N ARG A 29 -18.31 -29.63 22.13
CA ARG A 29 -16.89 -30.00 22.11
C ARG A 29 -16.30 -29.69 23.49
N ALA A 30 -15.56 -30.63 24.07
CA ALA A 30 -14.87 -30.41 25.34
C ALA A 30 -13.46 -29.85 25.06
N GLY A 31 -13.20 -28.62 25.53
CA GLY A 31 -11.93 -27.89 25.34
C GLY A 31 -12.10 -26.61 24.53
N THR A 32 -11.15 -25.68 24.66
CA THR A 32 -11.02 -24.53 23.74
C THR A 32 -10.76 -25.06 22.33
N MET A 33 -11.43 -24.51 21.30
CA MET A 33 -11.09 -24.89 19.91
C MET A 33 -9.78 -24.25 19.49
N VAL A 34 -9.41 -23.18 20.17
CA VAL A 34 -8.12 -22.54 20.11
C VAL A 34 -7.16 -23.31 21.04
N ASP A 35 -6.17 -23.99 20.46
CA ASP A 35 -5.04 -24.53 21.23
C ASP A 35 -4.33 -23.31 21.88
N GLU A 36 -4.23 -23.27 23.21
CA GLU A 36 -3.53 -22.21 23.95
C GLU A 36 -2.10 -22.03 23.43
N LEU A 37 -1.49 -23.09 22.87
CA LEU A 37 -0.18 -23.06 22.21
C LEU A 37 -0.22 -22.68 20.73
N SER A 38 -1.37 -22.75 20.06
CA SER A 38 -1.50 -22.40 18.64
C SER A 38 -1.53 -20.90 18.39
N PHE A 39 -1.94 -20.09 19.38
CA PHE A 39 -1.83 -18.63 19.32
C PHE A 39 -0.64 -18.09 20.14
N GLY A 40 -0.07 -18.88 21.06
CA GLY A 40 1.30 -18.65 21.53
C GLY A 40 2.34 -18.81 20.40
N ARG A 41 1.97 -19.53 19.33
CA ARG A 41 2.70 -19.63 18.06
C ARG A 41 2.36 -18.51 17.06
N ALA A 42 1.64 -17.45 17.46
CA ALA A 42 1.54 -16.22 16.68
C ALA A 42 2.82 -15.35 16.78
N SER A 43 3.97 -15.98 17.04
CA SER A 43 5.29 -15.35 16.92
C SER A 43 6.30 -16.38 16.43
N HIS A 44 6.04 -16.97 15.27
CA HIS A 44 7.09 -16.79 14.28
C HIS A 44 6.64 -15.59 13.49
N PRO A 45 7.46 -14.52 13.36
CA PRO A 45 7.18 -13.55 12.32
C PRO A 45 6.97 -14.39 11.06
N LYS A 46 5.81 -14.24 10.41
CA LYS A 46 5.82 -14.38 8.96
C LYS A 46 6.89 -13.40 8.56
N VAL A 47 8.09 -13.90 8.32
CA VAL A 47 9.09 -13.15 7.61
C VAL A 47 8.58 -13.12 6.19
N GLU A 48 7.53 -12.34 5.97
CA GLU A 48 7.36 -11.72 4.68
C GLU A 48 8.51 -10.72 4.63
N ILE A 49 9.32 -10.84 3.59
CA ILE A 49 10.33 -9.85 3.28
C ILE A 49 9.54 -8.60 2.88
N GLU A 50 9.21 -7.75 3.86
CA GLU A 50 9.19 -6.32 3.58
C GLU A 50 10.61 -6.00 3.09
N GLN A 51 10.70 -5.63 1.81
CA GLN A 51 11.93 -5.11 1.23
C GLN A 51 12.42 -3.98 2.13
N VAL A 52 13.59 -4.18 2.73
CA VAL A 52 14.26 -3.10 3.43
C VAL A 52 14.86 -2.22 2.34
N ASN A 53 14.11 -1.16 1.99
CA ASN A 53 14.53 -0.14 1.03
C ASN A 53 15.52 0.85 1.66
N ASP A 54 16.48 0.35 2.46
CA ASP A 54 17.50 1.17 3.12
C ASP A 54 18.78 1.18 2.28
N TRP A 55 18.64 1.57 1.01
CA TRP A 55 19.72 1.54 0.01
C TRP A 55 20.55 2.82 -0.01
N GLU A 56 20.11 3.88 0.68
CA GLU A 56 20.81 5.16 0.70
C GLU A 56 22.10 5.06 1.53
N GLY A 57 23.24 5.03 0.82
CA GLY A 57 24.57 5.15 1.42
C GLY A 57 25.39 3.87 1.48
N SER A 58 24.84 2.71 1.09
CA SER A 58 25.62 1.47 0.95
C SER A 58 26.61 1.58 -0.22
N GLN A 59 27.84 1.14 -0.01
CA GLN A 59 28.86 1.10 -1.08
C GLN A 59 28.82 -0.20 -1.90
N TYR A 60 28.02 -1.17 -1.48
CA TYR A 60 27.96 -2.50 -2.09
C TYR A 60 26.89 -2.58 -3.19
N ARG A 61 27.07 -3.48 -4.15
CA ARG A 61 26.19 -3.58 -5.33
C ARG A 61 24.91 -4.39 -5.09
N TYR A 62 24.98 -5.46 -4.30
CA TYR A 62 23.87 -6.39 -4.15
C TYR A 62 23.28 -6.36 -2.75
N CYS A 63 21.95 -6.27 -2.68
CA CYS A 63 21.20 -6.60 -1.47
C CYS A 63 20.85 -8.09 -1.49
N ASN A 64 21.25 -8.82 -0.46
CA ASN A 64 21.03 -10.25 -0.31
C ASN A 64 20.02 -10.49 0.81
N GLU A 65 18.82 -10.94 0.46
CA GLU A 65 17.75 -11.25 1.41
C GLU A 65 17.32 -12.70 1.23
N PHE A 66 17.29 -13.48 2.31
CA PHE A 66 16.82 -14.87 2.25
C PHE A 66 16.42 -15.40 3.63
N LEU A 67 15.73 -16.54 3.62
CA LEU A 67 15.40 -17.30 4.82
C LEU A 67 16.36 -18.49 4.99
N VAL A 68 16.64 -18.83 6.24
CA VAL A 68 17.43 -19.99 6.62
C VAL A 68 16.67 -20.81 7.65
N ASP A 69 16.47 -22.09 7.37
CA ASP A 69 15.94 -23.08 8.30
C ASP A 69 17.11 -23.93 8.86
N SER A 70 17.41 -23.77 10.15
CA SER A 70 18.52 -24.42 10.85
C SER A 70 18.24 -24.59 12.34
N ASP A 71 18.47 -25.80 12.85
CA ASP A 71 18.42 -26.09 14.28
C ASP A 71 19.68 -25.65 15.06
N THR A 72 20.74 -25.25 14.35
CA THR A 72 22.09 -25.09 14.91
C THR A 72 22.77 -23.76 14.58
N LEU A 73 22.11 -22.90 13.81
CA LEU A 73 22.67 -21.62 13.41
C LEU A 73 22.84 -20.72 14.66
N ASP A 74 24.08 -20.35 14.95
CA ASP A 74 24.38 -19.32 15.93
C ASP A 74 24.20 -17.94 15.29
N ARG A 75 23.29 -17.15 15.85
CA ARG A 75 22.95 -15.81 15.35
C ARG A 75 24.10 -14.82 15.50
N GLU A 76 24.86 -14.90 16.59
CA GLU A 76 25.97 -13.98 16.85
C GLU A 76 27.13 -14.28 15.89
N GLU A 77 27.44 -15.55 15.66
CA GLU A 77 28.42 -15.95 14.65
C GLU A 77 27.99 -15.56 13.22
N ALA A 78 26.71 -15.74 12.89
CA ALA A 78 26.15 -15.32 11.61
C ALA A 78 26.27 -13.80 11.42
N LEU A 79 25.91 -12.99 12.42
CA LEU A 79 26.07 -11.54 12.36
C LEU A 79 27.54 -11.13 12.18
N ASN A 80 28.45 -11.73 12.95
CA ASN A 80 29.88 -11.44 12.83
C ASN A 80 30.42 -11.75 11.42
N PHE A 81 29.97 -12.84 10.80
CA PHE A 81 30.32 -13.14 9.41
C PHE A 81 29.74 -12.09 8.45
N LEU A 82 28.46 -11.75 8.58
CA LEU A 82 27.80 -10.77 7.70
C LEU A 82 28.47 -9.39 7.77
N SER A 83 28.89 -8.94 8.95
CA SER A 83 29.65 -7.68 9.12
C SER A 83 31.01 -7.69 8.41
N THR A 84 31.56 -8.86 8.04
CA THR A 84 32.78 -8.95 7.20
C THR A 84 32.47 -8.92 5.70
N MET A 85 31.21 -9.18 5.33
CA MET A 85 30.76 -9.28 3.94
C MET A 85 30.24 -7.94 3.39
N GLY A 86 29.74 -7.06 4.27
CA GLY A 86 29.40 -5.69 3.91
C GLY A 86 28.65 -4.94 4.99
N ASP A 87 27.63 -4.16 4.61
CA ASP A 87 26.86 -3.30 5.52
C ASP A 87 25.37 -3.69 5.59
N CYS A 88 24.67 -3.03 6.51
CA CYS A 88 23.26 -3.27 6.82
C CYS A 88 22.97 -4.74 7.14
N GLU A 89 23.86 -5.39 7.88
CA GLU A 89 23.71 -6.78 8.26
C GLU A 89 22.52 -7.00 9.20
N LEU A 90 21.73 -8.01 8.89
CA LEU A 90 20.59 -8.45 9.70
C LEU A 90 20.57 -9.97 9.73
N CYS A 91 20.44 -10.51 10.93
CA CYS A 91 20.07 -11.91 11.15
C CYS A 91 19.05 -11.93 12.27
N VAL A 92 17.76 -11.99 11.93
CA VAL A 92 16.65 -11.96 12.90
C VAL A 92 15.81 -13.21 12.80
N GLY A 93 15.21 -13.63 13.91
CA GLY A 93 14.54 -14.91 14.03
C GLY A 93 15.13 -15.74 15.16
N ASP A 94 14.62 -16.95 15.28
CA ASP A 94 15.00 -17.91 16.32
C ASP A 94 14.83 -19.32 15.78
N VAL A 95 15.49 -20.29 16.42
CA VAL A 95 15.52 -21.68 15.96
C VAL A 95 14.10 -22.21 15.70
N PRO A 96 13.82 -22.77 14.51
CA PRO A 96 14.78 -23.05 13.44
C PRO A 96 14.85 -21.98 12.34
N LYS A 97 14.09 -20.89 12.39
CA LYS A 97 13.93 -19.97 11.25
C LYS A 97 14.59 -18.61 11.45
N PHE A 98 15.40 -18.23 10.48
CA PHE A 98 16.12 -16.96 10.45
C PHE A 98 15.86 -16.21 9.13
N LYS A 99 15.72 -14.89 9.22
CA LYS A 99 15.80 -13.94 8.10
C LYS A 99 17.20 -13.37 8.07
N VAL A 100 17.81 -13.37 6.90
CA VAL A 100 19.12 -12.77 6.66
C VAL A 100 18.99 -11.63 5.66
N HIS A 101 19.65 -10.50 5.96
CA HIS A 101 19.84 -9.37 5.05
C HIS A 101 21.32 -8.93 5.11
N VAL A 102 21.96 -8.68 3.98
CA VAL A 102 23.24 -7.96 3.93
C VAL A 102 23.45 -7.33 2.56
N HIS A 103 24.00 -6.12 2.53
CA HIS A 103 24.52 -5.56 1.30
C HIS A 103 25.96 -6.04 1.10
N SER A 104 26.24 -6.67 -0.04
CA SER A 104 27.56 -7.23 -0.34
C SER A 104 27.83 -7.27 -1.84
N ASP A 105 29.09 -7.26 -2.24
CA ASP A 105 29.51 -7.55 -3.63
C ASP A 105 29.64 -9.05 -3.93
N HIS A 106 29.52 -9.89 -2.90
CA HIS A 106 29.77 -11.33 -2.94
C HIS A 106 28.55 -12.16 -2.46
N PRO A 107 27.43 -12.14 -3.20
CA PRO A 107 26.26 -12.98 -2.92
C PRO A 107 26.62 -14.47 -2.84
N ASP A 108 27.61 -14.90 -3.62
CA ASP A 108 28.13 -16.26 -3.66
C ASP A 108 28.70 -16.73 -2.31
N GLN A 109 29.50 -15.87 -1.67
CA GLN A 109 30.12 -16.17 -0.37
C GLN A 109 29.11 -16.14 0.76
N VAL A 110 28.18 -15.17 0.72
CA VAL A 110 27.09 -15.06 1.70
C VAL A 110 26.23 -16.33 1.67
N LEU A 111 25.75 -16.75 0.49
CA LEU A 111 24.92 -17.96 0.38
C LEU A 111 25.69 -19.23 0.74
N ALA A 112 26.96 -19.34 0.34
CA ALA A 112 27.79 -20.51 0.67
C ALA A 112 27.89 -20.72 2.19
N TYR A 113 28.08 -19.64 2.97
CA TYR A 113 28.16 -19.71 4.42
C TYR A 113 26.89 -20.30 5.06
N PHE A 114 25.71 -19.88 4.61
CA PHE A 114 24.44 -20.36 5.20
C PHE A 114 24.00 -21.72 4.68
N LEU A 115 24.39 -22.10 3.45
CA LEU A 115 24.13 -23.44 2.90
C LEU A 115 24.85 -24.56 3.69
N GLU A 116 25.98 -24.26 4.31
CA GLU A 116 26.68 -25.20 5.20
C GLU A 116 25.98 -25.39 6.56
N ARG A 117 25.10 -24.46 6.93
CA ARG A 117 24.53 -24.33 8.28
C ARG A 117 23.02 -24.52 8.32
N GLY A 118 22.35 -24.66 7.19
CA GLY A 118 20.90 -24.85 7.13
C GLY A 118 20.35 -24.92 5.71
N GLN A 119 19.03 -25.03 5.61
CA GLN A 119 18.32 -24.96 4.34
C GLN A 119 17.98 -23.50 4.02
N VAL A 120 18.53 -22.98 2.92
CA VAL A 120 18.22 -21.63 2.43
C VAL A 120 16.97 -21.67 1.55
N SER A 121 16.05 -20.73 1.74
CA SER A 121 14.84 -20.56 0.95
C SER A 121 14.51 -19.08 0.72
N GLU A 122 13.61 -18.81 -0.23
CA GLU A 122 13.13 -17.45 -0.53
C GLU A 122 14.27 -16.45 -0.78
N VAL A 123 15.16 -16.79 -1.71
CA VAL A 123 16.36 -15.99 -2.02
C VAL A 123 16.03 -14.84 -2.97
N PHE A 124 16.32 -13.63 -2.52
CA PHE A 124 16.23 -12.40 -3.28
C PHE A 124 17.61 -11.74 -3.33
N ILE A 125 18.13 -11.57 -4.54
CA ILE A 125 19.37 -10.83 -4.79
C ILE A 125 19.03 -9.67 -5.71
N HIS A 126 19.08 -8.46 -5.17
CA HIS A 126 18.75 -7.24 -5.90
C HIS A 126 20.01 -6.45 -6.23
N ASN A 127 20.20 -6.09 -7.50
CA ASN A 127 21.24 -5.14 -7.88
C ASN A 127 20.76 -3.72 -7.58
N MET A 128 21.23 -3.18 -6.45
CA MET A 128 20.80 -1.87 -5.94
C MET A 128 21.20 -0.73 -6.88
N GLN A 129 22.31 -0.87 -7.63
CA GLN A 129 22.76 0.13 -8.60
C GLN A 129 21.81 0.21 -9.80
N MET A 130 21.39 -0.93 -10.35
CA MET A 130 20.44 -0.95 -11.48
C MET A 130 19.05 -0.47 -11.06
N GLN A 131 18.56 -0.88 -9.88
CA GLN A 131 17.28 -0.39 -9.37
C GLN A 131 17.30 1.11 -9.06
N SER A 132 18.43 1.63 -8.57
CA SER A 132 18.63 3.08 -8.39
C SER A 132 18.58 3.81 -9.74
N VAL A 133 19.26 3.30 -10.77
CA VAL A 133 19.24 3.87 -12.12
C VAL A 133 17.82 3.83 -12.72
N GLU A 134 17.11 2.71 -12.66
CA GLU A 134 15.72 2.63 -13.16
C GLU A 134 14.77 3.59 -12.43
N ARG A 135 14.97 3.80 -11.13
CA ARG A 135 14.20 4.77 -10.35
C ARG A 135 14.54 6.20 -10.77
N THR A 136 15.82 6.52 -10.92
CA THR A 136 16.27 7.85 -11.38
C THR A 136 15.82 8.12 -12.81
N GLU A 137 15.83 7.13 -13.71
CA GLU A 137 15.35 7.25 -15.08
C GLU A 137 13.83 7.43 -15.14
N LYS A 138 13.05 6.75 -14.29
CA LYS A 138 11.60 6.99 -14.17
C LYS A 138 11.28 8.38 -13.64
N LEU A 139 11.99 8.82 -12.59
CA LEU A 139 11.82 10.15 -12.01
C LEU A 139 12.24 11.25 -13.01
N ALA A 140 13.33 11.04 -13.75
CA ALA A 140 13.79 11.96 -14.80
C ALA A 140 12.82 11.99 -15.99
N ALA A 141 12.24 10.86 -16.39
CA ALA A 141 11.20 10.80 -17.42
C ALA A 141 9.89 11.47 -16.97
N GLU A 142 9.57 11.42 -15.67
CA GLU A 142 8.44 12.15 -15.08
C GLU A 142 8.70 13.67 -15.02
N GLU A 143 9.95 14.11 -14.78
CA GLU A 143 10.36 15.52 -14.84
C GLU A 143 10.48 16.07 -16.28
N GLU A 144 10.88 15.25 -17.26
CA GLU A 144 10.97 15.64 -18.68
C GLU A 144 9.63 15.55 -19.43
N ALA A 145 8.61 14.91 -18.85
CA ALA A 145 7.29 14.89 -19.45
C ALA A 145 6.73 16.31 -19.54
N GLN A 146 6.41 16.77 -20.75
CA GLN A 146 5.75 18.04 -20.96
C GLN A 146 4.46 18.08 -20.14
N ARG A 147 4.26 19.18 -19.38
CA ARG A 147 2.99 19.43 -18.70
C ARG A 147 1.86 19.32 -19.70
N LYS A 148 0.86 18.52 -19.35
CA LYS A 148 -0.34 18.42 -20.18
C LYS A 148 -1.30 19.58 -19.83
N PRO A 149 -2.14 20.02 -20.77
CA PRO A 149 -3.07 21.11 -20.51
C PRO A 149 -4.06 20.81 -19.36
N LEU A 150 -4.54 19.57 -19.29
CA LEU A 150 -5.57 19.15 -18.33
C LEU A 150 -5.23 17.79 -17.70
N GLY A 151 -5.32 17.71 -16.38
CA GLY A 151 -5.16 16.50 -15.58
C GLY A 151 -6.33 16.22 -14.66
N PHE A 152 -6.34 15.03 -14.09
CA PHE A 152 -7.48 14.50 -13.36
C PHE A 152 -7.04 13.79 -12.09
N VAL A 153 -7.72 14.13 -10.99
CA VAL A 153 -7.64 13.43 -9.71
C VAL A 153 -9.00 12.82 -9.42
N ALA A 154 -9.06 11.55 -9.06
CA ALA A 154 -10.32 10.92 -8.65
C ALA A 154 -10.16 10.20 -7.31
N VAL A 155 -11.27 10.07 -6.58
CA VAL A 155 -11.30 9.21 -5.38
C VAL A 155 -12.00 7.91 -5.71
N ALA A 156 -11.45 6.78 -5.28
CA ALA A 156 -12.09 5.49 -5.46
C ALA A 156 -11.75 4.49 -4.35
N ALA A 157 -12.69 3.58 -4.11
CA ALA A 157 -12.51 2.44 -3.22
C ALA A 157 -11.99 1.24 -4.01
N GLY A 158 -10.85 0.70 -3.58
CA GLY A 158 -10.27 -0.53 -4.10
C GLY A 158 -9.55 -0.38 -5.44
N GLU A 159 -8.61 -1.31 -5.67
CA GLU A 159 -7.69 -1.28 -6.82
C GLU A 159 -8.41 -1.43 -8.16
N GLY A 160 -9.53 -2.17 -8.20
CA GLY A 160 -10.30 -2.38 -9.43
C GLY A 160 -10.89 -1.08 -9.98
N ASN A 161 -11.55 -0.28 -9.14
CA ASN A 161 -12.08 1.02 -9.56
C ASN A 161 -10.94 2.00 -9.91
N ALA A 162 -9.84 1.96 -9.15
CA ALA A 162 -8.68 2.78 -9.44
C ALA A 162 -8.06 2.45 -10.81
N ALA A 163 -7.96 1.17 -11.16
CA ALA A 163 -7.44 0.72 -12.45
C ALA A 163 -8.31 1.21 -13.63
N ILE A 164 -9.64 1.18 -13.48
CA ILE A 164 -10.57 1.67 -14.51
C ILE A 164 -10.48 3.18 -14.66
N LEU A 165 -10.44 3.94 -13.56
CA LEU A 165 -10.29 5.40 -13.63
C LEU A 165 -8.97 5.77 -14.31
N LYS A 166 -7.87 5.09 -13.96
CA LYS A 166 -6.57 5.29 -14.63
C LYS A 166 -6.64 4.97 -16.13
N SER A 167 -7.33 3.91 -16.53
CA SER A 167 -7.48 3.58 -17.96
C SER A 167 -8.35 4.59 -18.73
N LEU A 168 -9.19 5.36 -18.03
CA LEU A 168 -9.97 6.48 -18.58
C LEU A 168 -9.22 7.82 -18.56
N GLY A 169 -7.93 7.83 -18.17
CA GLY A 169 -7.09 9.02 -18.21
C GLY A 169 -6.98 9.79 -16.89
N VAL A 170 -7.42 9.20 -15.77
CA VAL A 170 -7.15 9.76 -14.44
C VAL A 170 -5.68 9.56 -14.07
N ASP A 171 -5.00 10.64 -13.71
CA ASP A 171 -3.57 10.62 -13.37
C ASP A 171 -3.34 10.03 -11.98
N VAL A 172 -4.06 10.56 -11.00
CA VAL A 172 -3.92 10.19 -9.59
C VAL A 172 -5.25 9.74 -9.05
N VAL A 173 -5.27 8.54 -8.46
CA VAL A 173 -6.44 8.02 -7.74
C VAL A 173 -6.12 7.98 -6.26
N VAL A 174 -6.82 8.80 -5.49
CA VAL A 174 -6.74 8.81 -4.03
C VAL A 174 -7.64 7.71 -3.48
N SER A 175 -7.13 6.94 -2.52
CA SER A 175 -7.93 5.94 -1.85
C SER A 175 -9.01 6.61 -1.00
N GLY A 176 -10.25 6.19 -1.19
CA GLY A 176 -11.37 6.65 -0.38
C GLY A 176 -12.62 5.81 -0.59
N GLY A 177 -13.74 6.17 0.02
CA GLY A 177 -14.98 5.41 -0.05
C GLY A 177 -16.03 5.90 0.93
N GLN A 178 -17.07 5.10 1.17
CA GLN A 178 -18.19 5.50 2.06
C GLN A 178 -17.76 5.76 3.51
N THR A 179 -16.75 5.01 3.98
CA THR A 179 -16.25 5.07 5.36
C THR A 179 -14.84 5.67 5.48
N MET A 180 -14.14 5.87 4.37
CA MET A 180 -12.80 6.47 4.32
C MET A 180 -12.84 7.70 3.43
N ASN A 181 -13.01 8.87 4.04
CA ASN A 181 -12.97 10.15 3.32
C ASN A 181 -11.54 10.71 3.41
N PRO A 182 -10.84 10.91 2.28
CA PRO A 182 -9.54 11.57 2.28
C PRO A 182 -9.67 12.99 2.83
N SER A 183 -8.61 13.45 3.49
CA SER A 183 -8.53 14.82 3.98
C SER A 183 -8.30 15.81 2.83
N THR A 184 -8.53 17.10 3.10
CA THR A 184 -8.17 18.18 2.17
C THR A 184 -6.68 18.13 1.81
N LYS A 185 -5.82 17.76 2.76
CA LYS A 185 -4.38 17.63 2.51
C LYS A 185 -4.09 16.50 1.52
N ASP A 186 -4.71 15.33 1.69
CA ASP A 186 -4.49 14.19 0.79
C ASP A 186 -4.90 14.53 -0.66
N LEU A 187 -5.99 15.29 -0.82
CA LEU A 187 -6.44 15.77 -2.13
C LEU A 187 -5.52 16.86 -2.69
N LEU A 188 -5.01 17.76 -1.85
CA LEU A 188 -4.06 18.80 -2.26
C LEU A 188 -2.74 18.20 -2.73
N ASP A 189 -2.20 17.25 -1.98
CA ASP A 189 -0.97 16.52 -2.33
C ASP A 189 -1.18 15.75 -3.65
N ALA A 190 -2.35 15.12 -3.83
CA ALA A 190 -2.71 14.47 -5.08
C ALA A 190 -2.77 15.44 -6.26
N ILE A 191 -3.41 16.60 -6.12
CA ILE A 191 -3.46 17.66 -7.14
C ILE A 191 -2.04 18.12 -7.51
N GLY A 192 -1.17 18.35 -6.51
CA GLY A 192 0.20 18.83 -6.72
C GLY A 192 1.12 17.81 -7.40
N SER A 193 0.79 16.52 -7.32
CA SER A 193 1.54 15.46 -8.03
C SER A 193 1.15 15.29 -9.50
N VAL A 194 0.05 15.91 -9.95
CA VAL A 194 -0.36 15.86 -11.36
C VAL A 194 0.48 16.83 -12.17
N ASN A 195 1.21 16.32 -13.18
CA ASN A 195 2.01 17.14 -14.09
C ASN A 195 1.13 17.82 -15.18
N ALA A 196 0.23 18.72 -14.76
CA ALA A 196 -0.69 19.43 -15.65
C ALA A 196 -0.83 20.93 -15.31
N ASP A 197 -1.25 21.74 -16.28
CA ASP A 197 -1.49 23.18 -16.09
C ASP A 197 -2.83 23.45 -15.37
N ALA A 198 -3.84 22.61 -15.62
CA ALA A 198 -5.10 22.60 -14.91
C ALA A 198 -5.47 21.19 -14.43
N VAL A 199 -6.19 21.09 -13.31
CA VAL A 199 -6.59 19.81 -12.70
C VAL A 199 -8.08 19.81 -12.38
N ILE A 200 -8.77 18.72 -12.76
CA ILE A 200 -10.16 18.46 -12.38
C ILE A 200 -10.21 17.35 -11.34
N VAL A 201 -10.91 17.61 -10.24
CA VAL A 201 -11.12 16.63 -9.16
C VAL A 201 -12.50 15.99 -9.27
N LEU A 202 -12.55 14.66 -9.16
CA LEU A 202 -13.74 13.80 -9.18
C LEU A 202 -13.90 13.11 -7.82
N PRO A 203 -14.66 13.71 -6.87
CA PRO A 203 -14.74 13.24 -5.49
C PRO A 203 -15.39 11.87 -5.32
N ASN A 204 -16.30 11.49 -6.22
CA ASN A 204 -17.00 10.20 -6.26
C ASN A 204 -17.71 9.79 -4.95
N ASN A 205 -17.91 10.74 -4.03
CA ASN A 205 -18.64 10.59 -2.78
C ASN A 205 -19.06 11.99 -2.31
N SER A 206 -20.34 12.15 -1.96
CA SER A 206 -20.87 13.43 -1.49
C SER A 206 -20.14 13.99 -0.26
N ASN A 207 -19.60 13.13 0.60
CA ASN A 207 -18.88 13.54 1.81
C ASN A 207 -17.49 14.13 1.50
N ILE A 208 -16.96 13.90 0.31
CA ILE A 208 -15.63 14.33 -0.12
C ILE A 208 -15.68 15.67 -0.88
N ILE A 209 -16.83 16.02 -1.46
CA ILE A 209 -16.99 17.24 -2.30
C ILE A 209 -16.50 18.50 -1.57
N MET A 210 -16.82 18.65 -0.29
CA MET A 210 -16.38 19.81 0.50
C MET A 210 -14.86 19.85 0.64
N ALA A 211 -14.23 18.72 0.97
CA ALA A 211 -12.78 18.63 1.08
C ALA A 211 -12.08 18.88 -0.27
N ALA A 212 -12.67 18.39 -1.36
CA ALA A 212 -12.17 18.61 -2.72
C ALA A 212 -12.24 20.09 -3.12
N ASN A 213 -13.34 20.80 -2.81
CA ASN A 213 -13.45 22.23 -3.07
C ASN A 213 -12.39 23.02 -2.28
N SER A 214 -12.20 22.71 -1.00
CA SER A 214 -11.15 23.34 -0.20
C SER A 214 -9.74 23.03 -0.73
N ALA A 215 -9.50 21.83 -1.26
CA ALA A 215 -8.21 21.48 -1.86
C ALA A 215 -7.98 22.24 -3.18
N ALA A 216 -9.02 22.37 -4.00
CA ALA A 216 -8.96 23.14 -5.25
C ALA A 216 -8.70 24.64 -5.01
N GLU A 217 -9.28 25.23 -3.96
CA GLU A 217 -9.02 26.62 -3.57
C GLU A 217 -7.59 26.85 -3.06
N LEU A 218 -6.98 25.83 -2.45
CA LEU A 218 -5.62 25.88 -1.90
C LEU A 218 -4.54 25.46 -2.91
N ALA A 219 -4.92 24.89 -4.05
CA ALA A 219 -4.00 24.40 -5.06
C ALA A 219 -3.24 25.56 -5.73
N GLU A 220 -1.95 25.33 -6.02
CA GLU A 220 -1.13 26.30 -6.75
C GLU A 220 -1.42 26.28 -8.27
N VAL A 221 -1.96 25.16 -8.77
CA VAL A 221 -2.39 24.98 -10.16
C VAL A 221 -3.87 25.32 -10.32
N SER A 222 -4.29 25.69 -11.54
CA SER A 222 -5.70 25.95 -11.82
C SER A 222 -6.51 24.69 -11.55
N CYS A 223 -7.42 24.72 -10.58
CA CYS A 223 -8.10 23.52 -10.13
C CYS A 223 -9.60 23.75 -10.00
N ALA A 224 -10.39 22.76 -10.43
CA ALA A 224 -11.84 22.78 -10.29
C ALA A 224 -12.38 21.40 -9.90
N VAL A 225 -13.60 21.38 -9.37
CA VAL A 225 -14.25 20.15 -8.89
C VAL A 225 -15.51 19.89 -9.70
N VAL A 226 -15.59 18.70 -10.29
CA VAL A 226 -16.85 18.18 -10.81
C VAL A 226 -17.50 17.38 -9.67
N PRO A 227 -18.69 17.76 -9.17
CA PRO A 227 -19.23 17.26 -7.90
C PRO A 227 -19.84 15.85 -8.03
N THR A 228 -19.07 14.88 -8.50
CA THR A 228 -19.47 13.47 -8.61
C THR A 228 -19.65 12.84 -7.22
N LYS A 229 -20.66 11.99 -7.11
CA LYS A 229 -21.06 11.30 -5.87
C LYS A 229 -20.84 9.80 -5.93
N SER A 230 -20.40 9.27 -7.08
CA SER A 230 -20.10 7.86 -7.29
C SER A 230 -19.13 7.67 -8.45
N VAL A 231 -18.41 6.54 -8.45
CA VAL A 231 -17.46 6.19 -9.52
C VAL A 231 -18.11 6.14 -10.92
N PRO A 232 -19.33 5.59 -11.12
CA PRO A 232 -19.97 5.62 -12.44
C PRO A 232 -20.29 7.03 -12.95
N GLN A 233 -20.52 8.00 -12.05
CA GLN A 233 -20.66 9.40 -12.45
C GLN A 233 -19.35 9.97 -12.99
N ALA A 234 -18.20 9.62 -12.37
CA ALA A 234 -16.89 9.97 -12.91
C ALA A 234 -16.65 9.36 -14.29
N PHE A 235 -17.09 8.12 -14.55
CA PHE A 235 -16.94 7.54 -15.89
C PHE A 235 -17.66 8.36 -16.95
N SER A 236 -18.92 8.75 -16.68
CA SER A 236 -19.70 9.59 -17.60
C SER A 236 -19.07 10.95 -17.80
N ALA A 237 -18.60 11.59 -16.72
CA ALA A 237 -17.88 12.86 -16.78
C ALA A 237 -16.59 12.76 -17.61
N LEU A 238 -15.78 11.72 -17.44
CA LEU A 238 -14.53 11.55 -18.18
C LEU A 238 -14.77 11.36 -19.69
N PHE A 239 -15.91 10.81 -20.11
CA PHE A 239 -16.25 10.68 -21.52
C PHE A 239 -16.66 11.98 -22.19
N SER A 240 -17.02 13.02 -21.43
CA SER A 240 -17.38 14.33 -21.97
C SER A 240 -16.24 15.35 -21.94
N VAL A 241 -15.00 14.91 -21.69
CA VAL A 241 -13.84 15.80 -21.66
C VAL A 241 -13.51 16.27 -23.08
N ASP A 242 -13.39 17.58 -23.24
CA ASP A 242 -12.85 18.23 -24.44
C ASP A 242 -11.49 18.87 -24.09
N GLN A 243 -10.42 18.37 -24.70
CA GLN A 243 -9.05 18.84 -24.44
C GLN A 243 -8.79 20.27 -24.97
N ASP A 244 -9.61 20.74 -25.91
CA ASP A 244 -9.48 22.07 -26.50
C ASP A 244 -10.35 23.12 -25.79
N ALA A 245 -11.23 22.70 -24.88
CA ALA A 245 -12.12 23.57 -24.12
C ALA A 245 -11.45 24.12 -22.84
N SER A 246 -12.01 25.21 -22.30
CA SER A 246 -11.53 25.77 -21.03
C SER A 246 -11.84 24.84 -19.85
N LEU A 247 -11.18 25.09 -18.71
CA LEU A 247 -11.44 24.36 -17.48
C LEU A 247 -12.92 24.49 -17.06
N GLU A 248 -13.48 25.69 -17.15
CA GLU A 248 -14.86 25.99 -16.76
C GLU A 248 -15.86 25.26 -17.66
N THR A 249 -15.65 25.27 -18.98
CA THR A 249 -16.50 24.55 -19.93
C THR A 249 -16.46 23.05 -19.68
N ASN A 250 -15.26 22.48 -19.48
CA ASN A 250 -15.12 21.08 -19.12
C ASN A 250 -15.88 20.76 -17.84
N VAL A 251 -15.74 21.57 -16.79
CA VAL A 251 -16.43 21.33 -15.50
C VAL A 251 -17.95 21.35 -15.67
N GLU A 252 -18.48 22.29 -16.46
CA GLU A 252 -19.91 22.38 -16.75
C GLU A 252 -20.42 21.15 -17.50
N GLU A 253 -19.80 20.78 -18.63
CA GLU A 253 -20.21 19.63 -19.44
C GLU A 253 -20.05 18.30 -18.69
N MET A 254 -18.94 18.14 -17.95
CA MET A 254 -18.71 16.97 -17.09
C MET A 254 -19.74 16.86 -15.97
N ALA A 255 -20.15 17.98 -15.37
CA ALA A 255 -21.17 17.99 -14.33
C ALA A 255 -22.56 17.61 -14.89
N GLU A 256 -22.90 18.08 -16.09
CA GLU A 256 -24.13 17.67 -16.78
C GLU A 256 -24.13 16.18 -17.13
N ALA A 257 -23.03 15.67 -17.68
CA ALA A 257 -22.86 14.26 -18.01
C ALA A 257 -22.94 13.37 -16.76
N ALA A 258 -22.36 13.80 -15.64
CA ALA A 258 -22.47 13.11 -14.36
C ALA A 258 -23.91 13.12 -13.81
N ALA A 259 -24.63 14.24 -13.96
CA ALA A 259 -26.00 14.38 -13.45
C ALA A 259 -27.02 13.48 -14.17
N ALA A 260 -26.76 13.11 -15.42
CA ALA A 260 -27.59 12.17 -16.18
C ALA A 260 -27.50 10.71 -15.68
N VAL A 261 -26.47 10.38 -14.88
CA VAL A 261 -26.22 9.01 -14.41
C VAL A 261 -27.03 8.71 -13.16
N LYS A 262 -27.77 7.59 -13.19
CA LYS A 262 -28.36 6.96 -12.02
C LYS A 262 -27.50 5.78 -11.61
N THR A 263 -27.12 5.73 -10.34
CA THR A 263 -26.28 4.65 -9.80
C THR A 263 -27.03 3.79 -8.80
N GLY A 264 -26.69 2.51 -8.75
CA GLY A 264 -27.10 1.57 -7.71
C GLY A 264 -25.90 0.73 -7.31
N GLU A 265 -25.85 0.35 -6.04
CA GLU A 265 -24.82 -0.53 -5.50
C GLU A 265 -25.45 -1.63 -4.66
N VAL A 266 -24.76 -2.78 -4.57
CA VAL A 266 -25.09 -3.85 -3.65
C VAL A 266 -23.96 -3.94 -2.65
N THR A 267 -24.27 -3.75 -1.38
CA THR A 267 -23.30 -3.77 -0.28
C THR A 267 -23.80 -4.65 0.86
N TRP A 268 -22.89 -4.99 1.77
CA TRP A 268 -23.22 -5.73 2.98
C TRP A 268 -23.77 -4.78 4.04
N ALA A 269 -24.90 -5.16 4.64
CA ALA A 269 -25.45 -4.40 5.75
C ALA A 269 -24.49 -4.45 6.94
N THR A 270 -24.17 -3.29 7.50
CA THR A 270 -23.30 -3.18 8.69
C THR A 270 -24.04 -3.50 9.99
N ARG A 271 -25.36 -3.72 9.93
CA ARG A 271 -26.25 -4.07 11.06
C ARG A 271 -27.36 -5.00 10.57
N ASP A 272 -27.86 -5.86 11.45
CA ASP A 272 -29.02 -6.70 11.17
C ASP A 272 -30.31 -5.86 11.16
N SER A 273 -31.27 -6.26 10.34
CA SER A 273 -32.61 -5.69 10.19
C SER A 273 -33.47 -5.62 11.47
N LYS A 274 -33.02 -6.24 12.57
CA LYS A 274 -33.77 -6.36 13.83
C LYS A 274 -33.27 -5.45 14.95
N ASP A 275 -32.17 -4.73 14.72
CA ASP A 275 -31.62 -3.70 15.62
C ASP A 275 -31.99 -2.29 15.15
#